data_AF-A0A5S4GUX5-F1
#
_entry.id   AF-A0A5S4GUX5-F1
#
_cell.length_a   1.000
_cell.length_b   1.000
_cell.length_c   1.000
_cell.angle_alpha   90.00
_cell.angle_beta   90.00
_cell.angle_gamma   90.00
#
_symmetry.space_group_name_H-M   'P 1'
#
loop_
_entity.id
_entity.type
_entity.pdbx_description
1 polymer ?
#
loop_
_entity_poly.entity_id
_entity_poly.type
_entity_poly.pdbx_seq_one_letter_code
_entity_poly.pdbx_strand_id
1 'polypeptide(L)'
;MSIRDRPVTPPPPRAPVKTAPPTLQPTPRGAGDIGNFPDRPSAAKAARTDALAAVAAVQDGRPVPDSVWKHLKANADDPDYTEKLYERLGPAATADLLKAAEGDKARLEAVQESVGVASHHMAMDVKWLRAFLAEADRAGVRPVAVQVLTGAPLSEQARAAVAKLDLHEPEATTVA
;
A
#
# COMPACT_ATOMS: atom_id res chain seq x y z
N MET A 1 39.31 47.15 45.26
CA MET A 1 38.90 46.58 43.96
C MET A 1 38.49 45.13 44.21
N SER A 2 37.19 44.82 44.18
CA SER A 2 36.67 43.46 44.33
C SER A 2 36.23 42.92 42.98
N ILE A 3 36.80 41.81 42.53
CA ILE A 3 36.34 41.08 41.34
C ILE A 3 35.72 39.78 41.86
N ARG A 4 34.40 39.67 41.68
CA ARG A 4 33.63 38.47 42.04
C ARG A 4 33.74 37.43 40.92
N ASP A 5 33.99 36.19 41.34
CA ASP A 5 33.72 34.96 40.60
C ASP A 5 32.36 34.98 39.88
N ARG A 6 32.33 34.51 38.63
CA ARG A 6 31.11 34.03 37.98
C ARG A 6 31.24 32.53 37.72
N PRO A 7 30.32 31.69 38.22
CA PRO A 7 30.31 30.28 37.89
C PRO A 7 29.83 30.10 36.44
N VAL A 8 30.59 29.33 35.66
CA VAL A 8 30.23 28.92 34.29
C VAL A 8 29.29 27.72 34.38
N THR A 9 28.04 27.91 33.97
CA THR A 9 27.06 26.83 33.85
C THR A 9 27.39 25.95 32.63
N PRO A 10 27.45 24.62 32.75
CA PRO A 10 27.64 23.74 31.59
C PRO A 10 26.37 23.74 30.71
N PRO A 11 26.52 23.56 29.38
CA PRO A 11 25.38 23.53 28.47
C PRO A 11 24.53 22.26 28.69
N PRO A 12 23.21 22.32 28.44
CA PRO A 12 22.32 21.18 28.61
C PRO A 12 22.64 20.05 27.62
N PRO A 13 22.38 18.78 27.98
CA PRO A 13 22.61 17.64 27.11
C PRO A 13 21.72 17.72 25.86
N ARG A 14 22.32 17.55 24.68
CA ARG A 14 21.61 17.51 23.40
C ARG A 14 20.63 16.35 23.40
N ALA A 15 19.35 16.64 23.14
CA ALA A 15 18.33 15.63 22.90
C ALA A 15 18.71 14.73 21.71
N PRO A 16 18.36 13.43 21.74
CA PRO A 16 18.65 12.51 20.65
C PRO A 16 17.94 12.96 19.37
N VAL A 17 18.69 13.01 18.28
CA VAL A 17 18.19 13.30 16.94
C VAL A 17 17.16 12.24 16.58
N LYS A 18 15.91 12.66 16.36
CA LYS A 18 14.89 11.81 15.72
C LYS A 18 15.45 11.39 14.36
N THR A 19 15.85 10.12 14.24
CA THR A 19 16.20 9.51 12.96
C THR A 19 15.04 9.72 12.00
N ALA A 20 15.32 10.40 10.89
CA ALA A 20 14.36 10.56 9.81
C ALA A 20 13.92 9.17 9.31
N PRO A 21 12.66 9.03 8.84
CA PRO A 21 12.22 7.77 8.25
C PRO A 21 13.15 7.39 7.09
N PRO A 22 13.47 6.09 6.91
CA PRO A 22 14.20 5.64 5.74
C PRO A 22 13.47 6.07 4.47
N THR A 23 14.23 6.63 3.51
CA THR A 23 13.72 7.03 2.20
C THR A 23 13.33 5.78 1.42
N LEU A 24 12.07 5.69 1.01
CA LEU A 24 11.60 4.70 0.03
C LEU A 24 12.45 4.85 -1.24
N GLN A 25 12.96 3.75 -1.79
CA GLN A 25 13.62 3.76 -3.09
C GLN A 25 12.54 3.71 -4.18
N PRO A 26 12.27 4.82 -4.90
CA PRO A 26 11.26 4.80 -5.96
C PRO A 26 11.78 3.92 -7.11
N THR A 27 10.90 3.15 -7.75
CA THR A 27 11.25 2.56 -9.04
C THR A 27 11.61 3.67 -10.05
N PRO A 28 12.60 3.49 -10.94
CA PRO A 28 13.23 4.62 -11.63
C PRO A 28 12.39 5.31 -12.70
N ARG A 29 11.22 4.78 -13.07
CA ARG A 29 10.40 5.26 -14.19
C ARG A 29 8.94 5.35 -13.76
N GLY A 30 8.23 6.40 -14.20
CA GLY A 30 6.82 6.65 -13.91
C GLY A 30 6.03 7.18 -15.11
N ALA A 31 4.87 7.80 -14.88
CA ALA A 31 4.06 8.42 -15.93
C ALA A 31 4.87 9.49 -16.68
N GLY A 32 4.81 9.43 -18.02
CA GLY A 32 5.70 10.19 -18.92
C GLY A 32 6.96 9.43 -19.39
N ASP A 33 7.38 8.38 -18.67
CA ASP A 33 8.57 7.56 -19.01
C ASP A 33 8.23 6.10 -19.36
N ILE A 34 7.17 5.53 -18.76
CA ILE A 34 6.75 4.12 -18.94
C ILE A 34 5.23 3.93 -19.14
N GLY A 35 4.42 4.97 -18.98
CA GLY A 35 2.98 4.81 -18.80
C GLY A 35 2.07 5.29 -19.95
N ASN A 36 0.82 4.83 -19.92
CA ASN A 36 -0.29 5.28 -20.78
C ASN A 36 -0.75 6.73 -20.49
N PHE A 37 -0.14 7.39 -19.51
CA PHE A 37 -0.46 8.75 -19.11
C PHE A 37 0.63 9.73 -19.55
N PRO A 38 0.26 10.92 -20.06
CA PRO A 38 1.23 11.90 -20.55
C PRO A 38 2.07 12.52 -19.42
N ASP A 39 1.56 12.52 -18.19
CA ASP A 39 2.22 13.07 -17.02
C ASP A 39 1.69 12.46 -15.72
N ARG A 40 2.43 12.69 -14.62
CA ARG A 40 2.06 12.21 -13.26
C ARG A 40 0.69 12.73 -12.80
N PRO A 41 0.32 14.01 -12.99
CA PRO A 41 -1.01 14.50 -12.64
C PRO A 41 -2.15 13.73 -13.32
N SER A 42 -1.97 13.35 -14.59
CA SER A 42 -2.95 12.58 -15.36
C SER A 42 -3.09 11.16 -14.81
N ALA A 43 -1.98 10.48 -14.51
CA ALA A 43 -1.99 9.17 -13.86
C ALA A 43 -2.69 9.20 -12.49
N ALA A 44 -2.32 10.17 -11.65
CA ALA A 44 -2.92 10.39 -10.34
C ALA A 44 -4.43 10.67 -10.42
N LYS A 45 -4.87 11.44 -11.42
CA LYS A 45 -6.29 11.73 -11.64
C LYS A 45 -7.05 10.47 -12.03
N ALA A 46 -6.53 9.69 -12.98
CA ALA A 46 -7.14 8.43 -13.39
C ALA A 46 -7.24 7.45 -12.22
N ALA A 47 -6.17 7.28 -11.44
CA ALA A 47 -6.14 6.44 -10.26
C ALA A 47 -7.20 6.82 -9.22
N ARG A 48 -7.38 8.12 -8.95
CA ARG A 48 -8.43 8.60 -8.04
C ARG A 48 -9.82 8.32 -8.56
N THR A 49 -10.05 8.52 -9.86
CA THR A 49 -11.34 8.21 -10.49
C THR A 49 -11.67 6.73 -10.38
N ASP A 50 -10.69 5.86 -10.66
CA ASP A 50 -10.86 4.41 -10.57
C ASP A 50 -11.08 3.94 -9.12
N ALA A 51 -10.32 4.48 -8.16
CA ALA A 51 -10.51 4.20 -6.73
C ALA A 51 -11.94 4.56 -6.27
N LEU A 52 -12.42 5.75 -6.64
CA LEU A 52 -13.77 6.20 -6.31
C LEU A 52 -14.84 5.33 -6.96
N ALA A 53 -14.65 4.93 -8.22
CA ALA A 53 -15.58 4.05 -8.92
C ALA A 53 -15.64 2.66 -8.28
N ALA A 54 -14.49 2.10 -7.88
CA ALA A 54 -14.44 0.82 -7.17
C ALA A 54 -15.16 0.90 -5.82
N VAL A 55 -14.88 1.93 -5.01
CA VAL A 55 -15.52 2.15 -3.71
C VAL A 55 -17.04 2.29 -3.88
N ALA A 56 -17.49 3.12 -4.82
CA ALA A 56 -18.92 3.34 -5.05
C ALA A 56 -19.62 2.05 -5.50
N ALA A 57 -19.00 1.27 -6.40
CA ALA A 57 -19.56 0.00 -6.85
C ALA A 57 -19.75 -0.98 -5.69
N VAL A 58 -18.73 -1.14 -4.84
CA VAL A 58 -18.81 -2.01 -3.66
C VAL A 58 -19.89 -1.53 -2.68
N GLN A 59 -19.94 -0.23 -2.37
CA GLN A 59 -20.93 0.35 -1.47
C GLN A 59 -22.37 0.15 -1.97
N ASP A 60 -22.56 0.21 -3.29
CA ASP A 60 -23.85 -0.02 -3.94
C ASP A 60 -24.17 -1.51 -4.15
N GLY A 61 -23.29 -2.43 -3.73
CA GLY A 61 -23.45 -3.88 -3.97
C GLY A 61 -23.38 -4.27 -5.45
N ARG A 62 -22.72 -3.45 -6.28
CA ARG A 62 -22.55 -3.66 -7.72
C ARG A 62 -21.16 -4.21 -8.04
N PRO A 63 -21.00 -4.93 -9.16
CA PRO A 63 -19.67 -5.30 -9.65
C PRO A 63 -18.80 -4.06 -9.90
N VAL A 64 -17.52 -4.15 -9.56
CA VAL A 64 -16.52 -3.12 -9.93
C VAL A 64 -16.50 -2.99 -11.46
N PRO A 65 -16.60 -1.76 -12.02
CA PRO A 65 -16.70 -1.58 -13.47
C PRO A 65 -15.52 -2.16 -14.24
N ASP A 66 -15.78 -2.74 -15.41
CA ASP A 66 -14.72 -3.31 -16.27
C ASP A 66 -13.66 -2.29 -16.68
N SER A 67 -14.01 -1.00 -16.74
CA SER A 67 -13.05 0.08 -17.00
C SER A 67 -11.97 0.18 -15.92
N VAL A 68 -12.34 -0.02 -14.64
CA VAL A 68 -11.38 -0.03 -13.52
C VAL A 68 -10.40 -1.18 -13.68
N TRP A 69 -10.89 -2.38 -13.98
CA TRP A 69 -10.04 -3.54 -14.21
C TRP A 69 -9.12 -3.38 -15.42
N LYS A 70 -9.65 -2.79 -16.51
CA LYS A 70 -8.88 -2.49 -17.71
C LYS A 70 -7.76 -1.49 -17.42
N HIS A 71 -8.05 -0.42 -16.68
CA HIS A 71 -7.03 0.56 -16.30
C HIS A 71 -6.01 -0.01 -15.33
N LEU A 72 -6.44 -0.76 -14.32
CA LEU A 72 -5.54 -1.40 -13.38
C LEU A 72 -4.57 -2.33 -14.09
N LYS A 73 -5.07 -3.20 -14.98
CA LYS A 73 -4.23 -4.11 -15.76
C LYS A 73 -3.26 -3.36 -16.69
N ALA A 74 -3.70 -2.27 -17.30
CA ALA A 74 -2.87 -1.52 -18.24
C ALA A 74 -1.79 -0.67 -17.56
N ASN A 75 -1.93 -0.39 -16.27
CA ASN A 75 -1.06 0.55 -15.53
C ASN A 75 -0.60 -0.05 -14.19
N ALA A 76 -0.54 -1.38 -14.08
CA ALA A 76 -0.13 -2.06 -12.84
C ALA A 76 1.34 -1.81 -12.51
N ASP A 77 2.15 -1.48 -13.51
CA ASP A 77 3.57 -1.15 -13.41
C ASP A 77 3.84 0.36 -13.29
N ASP A 78 2.82 1.21 -13.43
CA ASP A 78 2.94 2.67 -13.33
C ASP A 78 2.89 3.11 -11.85
N PRO A 79 4.00 3.62 -11.28
CA PRO A 79 4.04 4.01 -9.88
C PRO A 79 3.15 5.20 -9.54
N ASP A 80 2.97 6.17 -10.46
CA ASP A 80 2.16 7.36 -10.20
C ASP A 80 0.67 7.02 -10.17
N TYR A 81 0.25 6.06 -11.00
CA TYR A 81 -1.11 5.50 -10.96
C TYR A 81 -1.31 4.65 -9.70
N THR A 82 -0.44 3.67 -9.45
CA THR A 82 -0.63 2.69 -8.37
C THR A 82 -0.51 3.31 -6.99
N GLU A 83 0.44 4.20 -6.74
CA GLU A 83 0.56 4.94 -5.47
C GLU A 83 -0.76 5.64 -5.13
N LYS A 84 -1.31 6.40 -6.08
CA LYS A 84 -2.52 7.20 -5.85
C LYS A 84 -3.78 6.34 -5.78
N LEU A 85 -3.81 5.20 -6.46
CA LEU A 85 -4.91 4.23 -6.37
C LEU A 85 -5.01 3.70 -4.94
N TYR A 86 -3.92 3.15 -4.41
CA TYR A 86 -3.91 2.52 -3.08
C TYR A 86 -3.94 3.53 -1.93
N GLU A 87 -3.36 4.72 -2.10
CA GLU A 87 -3.56 5.83 -1.15
C GLU A 87 -5.05 6.17 -1.02
N ARG A 88 -5.77 6.22 -2.14
CA ARG A 88 -7.18 6.59 -2.15
C ARG A 88 -8.11 5.47 -1.65
N LEU A 89 -7.82 4.22 -2.00
CA LEU A 89 -8.57 3.06 -1.52
C LEU A 89 -8.35 2.86 -0.02
N GLY A 90 -7.09 2.95 0.43
CA GLY A 90 -6.71 2.54 1.77
C GLY A 90 -6.96 1.04 2.03
N PRO A 91 -6.76 0.57 3.28
CA PRO A 91 -6.80 -0.86 3.58
C PRO A 91 -8.16 -1.53 3.33
N ALA A 92 -9.26 -0.88 3.75
CA ALA A 92 -10.60 -1.45 3.65
C ALA A 92 -11.05 -1.63 2.19
N ALA A 93 -11.01 -0.55 1.40
CA ALA A 93 -11.43 -0.65 0.00
C ALA A 93 -10.46 -1.49 -0.85
N THR A 94 -9.20 -1.65 -0.43
CA THR A 94 -8.28 -2.61 -1.08
C THR A 94 -8.71 -4.06 -0.82
N ALA A 95 -9.18 -4.39 0.38
CA ALA A 95 -9.74 -5.70 0.67
C ALA A 95 -11.02 -5.97 -0.14
N ASP A 96 -11.88 -4.94 -0.30
CA ASP A 96 -13.08 -5.05 -1.12
C ASP A 96 -12.75 -5.21 -2.61
N LEU A 97 -11.76 -4.48 -3.11
CA LEU A 97 -11.25 -4.65 -4.48
C LEU A 97 -10.75 -6.07 -4.68
N LEU A 98 -10.01 -6.61 -3.71
CA LEU A 98 -9.51 -7.98 -3.79
C LEU A 98 -10.65 -9.00 -3.81
N LYS A 99 -11.69 -8.80 -2.99
CA LYS A 99 -12.90 -9.62 -3.03
C LYS A 99 -13.60 -9.56 -4.38
N ALA A 100 -13.67 -8.39 -5.01
CA ALA A 100 -14.24 -8.24 -6.34
C ALA A 100 -13.39 -8.91 -7.46
N ALA A 101 -12.12 -9.21 -7.18
CA ALA A 101 -11.24 -9.97 -8.05
C ALA A 101 -11.24 -11.49 -7.77
N GLU A 102 -11.93 -11.96 -6.73
CA GLU A 102 -11.93 -13.36 -6.33
C GLU A 102 -12.42 -14.27 -7.46
N GLY A 103 -11.68 -15.36 -7.72
CA GLY A 103 -11.95 -16.29 -8.81
C GLY A 103 -11.50 -15.82 -10.20
N ASP A 104 -11.10 -14.56 -10.37
CA ASP A 104 -10.52 -14.03 -11.61
C ASP A 104 -9.01 -13.87 -11.49
N LYS A 105 -8.29 -14.88 -12.00
CA LYS A 105 -6.82 -14.92 -11.95
C LYS A 105 -6.17 -13.67 -12.57
N ALA A 106 -6.71 -13.14 -13.67
CA ALA A 106 -6.13 -11.99 -14.35
C ALA A 106 -6.30 -10.70 -13.53
N ARG A 107 -7.43 -10.55 -12.83
CA ARG A 107 -7.63 -9.43 -11.90
C ARG A 107 -6.74 -9.55 -10.67
N LEU A 108 -6.57 -10.76 -10.12
CA LEU A 108 -5.68 -11.00 -8.98
C LEU A 108 -4.21 -10.72 -9.33
N GLU A 109 -3.74 -11.13 -10.50
CA GLU A 109 -2.39 -10.82 -10.98
C GLU A 109 -2.19 -9.31 -11.12
N ALA A 110 -3.15 -8.58 -11.69
CA ALA A 110 -3.07 -7.13 -11.81
C ALA A 110 -3.03 -6.44 -10.43
N VAL A 111 -3.82 -6.90 -9.45
CA VAL A 111 -3.76 -6.40 -8.06
C VAL A 111 -2.41 -6.72 -7.42
N GLN A 112 -1.88 -7.92 -7.62
CA GLN A 112 -0.59 -8.33 -7.05
C GLN A 112 0.58 -7.50 -7.58
N GLU A 113 0.64 -7.29 -8.89
CA GLU A 113 1.66 -6.46 -9.52
C GLU A 113 1.59 -5.01 -9.02
N SER A 114 0.39 -4.42 -9.05
CA SER A 114 0.18 -3.02 -8.66
C SER A 114 0.37 -2.75 -7.18
N VAL A 115 0.00 -3.67 -6.28
CA VAL A 115 0.38 -3.60 -4.85
C VAL A 115 1.91 -3.66 -4.72
N GLY A 116 2.55 -4.54 -5.49
CA GLY A 116 4.01 -4.63 -5.56
C GLY A 116 4.65 -3.29 -5.87
N VAL A 117 4.25 -2.65 -6.97
CA VAL A 117 4.76 -1.33 -7.38
C VAL A 117 4.45 -0.26 -6.34
N ALA A 118 3.19 -0.14 -5.89
CA ALA A 118 2.80 0.86 -4.91
C ALA A 118 3.60 0.76 -3.61
N SER A 119 4.00 -0.43 -3.19
CA SER A 119 4.79 -0.62 -1.96
C SER A 119 6.19 0.04 -1.99
N HIS A 120 6.71 0.40 -3.17
CA HIS A 120 7.95 1.17 -3.34
C HIS A 120 7.72 2.68 -3.28
N HIS A 121 6.47 3.15 -3.39
CA HIS A 121 6.13 4.57 -3.50
C HIS A 121 5.25 5.08 -2.35
N MET A 122 4.60 4.18 -1.60
CA MET A 122 3.87 4.52 -0.37
C MET A 122 4.23 3.59 0.79
N ALA A 123 4.08 4.11 2.00
CA ALA A 123 4.32 3.33 3.21
C ALA A 123 3.19 2.30 3.44
N MET A 124 3.43 1.06 3.03
CA MET A 124 2.65 -0.10 3.44
C MET A 124 3.24 -0.69 4.72
N ASP A 125 3.14 0.05 5.81
CA ASP A 125 3.70 -0.34 7.11
C ASP A 125 2.85 -1.44 7.81
N VAL A 126 3.32 -1.90 8.97
CA VAL A 126 2.65 -2.93 9.76
C VAL A 126 1.20 -2.54 10.12
N LYS A 127 0.93 -1.25 10.35
CA LYS A 127 -0.41 -0.76 10.69
C LYS A 127 -1.33 -0.86 9.47
N TRP A 128 -0.88 -0.40 8.31
CA TRP A 128 -1.64 -0.47 7.07
C TRP A 128 -1.92 -1.93 6.69
N LEU A 129 -0.90 -2.79 6.71
CA LEU A 129 -1.02 -4.20 6.35
C LEU A 129 -1.91 -4.97 7.33
N ARG A 130 -1.82 -4.71 8.64
CA ARG A 130 -2.70 -5.32 9.63
C ARG A 130 -4.16 -4.91 9.43
N ALA A 131 -4.40 -3.63 9.13
CA ALA A 131 -5.74 -3.15 8.80
C ALA A 131 -6.27 -3.83 7.53
N PHE A 132 -5.45 -3.94 6.49
CA PHE A 132 -5.82 -4.58 5.24
C PHE A 132 -6.20 -6.05 5.45
N LEU A 133 -5.39 -6.80 6.20
CA LEU A 133 -5.68 -8.21 6.50
C LEU A 133 -6.92 -8.38 7.37
N ALA A 134 -7.17 -7.48 8.32
CA ALA A 134 -8.38 -7.52 9.15
C ALA A 134 -9.66 -7.18 8.35
N GLU A 135 -9.55 -6.34 7.33
CA GLU A 135 -10.65 -6.07 6.39
C GLU A 135 -10.85 -7.23 5.42
N ALA A 136 -9.76 -7.83 4.92
CA ALA A 136 -9.82 -9.03 4.08
C ALA A 136 -10.45 -10.22 4.81
N ASP A 137 -10.16 -10.38 6.11
CA ASP A 137 -10.79 -11.37 6.98
C ASP A 137 -12.29 -11.15 7.11
N ARG A 138 -12.72 -9.92 7.43
CA ARG A 138 -14.14 -9.54 7.45
C ARG A 138 -14.84 -9.74 6.11
N ALA A 139 -14.11 -9.54 5.02
CA ALA A 139 -14.61 -9.72 3.66
C ALA A 139 -14.67 -11.19 3.23
N GLY A 140 -14.01 -12.11 3.96
CA GLY A 140 -13.93 -13.55 3.67
C GLY A 140 -12.78 -13.95 2.74
N VAL A 141 -11.88 -13.03 2.39
CA VAL A 141 -10.83 -13.22 1.37
C VAL A 141 -9.41 -13.15 1.94
N ARG A 142 -9.24 -13.39 3.25
CA ARG A 142 -7.93 -13.38 3.92
C ARG A 142 -6.89 -14.30 3.26
N PRO A 143 -7.20 -15.55 2.85
CA PRO A 143 -6.21 -16.40 2.18
C PRO A 143 -5.69 -15.79 0.88
N VAL A 144 -6.58 -15.19 0.09
CA VAL A 144 -6.22 -14.49 -1.15
C VAL A 144 -5.36 -13.26 -0.85
N ALA A 145 -5.69 -12.50 0.21
CA ALA A 145 -4.90 -11.33 0.62
C ALA A 145 -3.47 -11.71 1.03
N VAL A 146 -3.31 -12.82 1.76
CA VAL A 146 -1.99 -13.35 2.11
C VAL A 146 -1.22 -13.77 0.85
N GLN A 147 -1.86 -14.49 -0.09
CA GLN A 147 -1.23 -14.88 -1.35
C GLN A 147 -0.76 -13.68 -2.17
N VAL A 148 -1.58 -12.63 -2.27
CA VAL A 148 -1.21 -11.39 -2.97
C VAL A 148 0.00 -10.73 -2.31
N LEU A 149 0.02 -10.61 -0.98
CA LEU A 149 1.14 -9.98 -0.27
C LEU A 149 2.44 -10.80 -0.36
N THR A 150 2.36 -12.13 -0.36
CA THR A 150 3.55 -12.99 -0.44
C THR A 150 4.04 -13.19 -1.88
N GLY A 151 3.16 -13.08 -2.88
CA GLY A 151 3.50 -13.15 -4.30
C GLY A 151 3.92 -11.82 -4.92
N ALA A 152 3.54 -10.68 -4.35
CA ALA A 152 3.88 -9.37 -4.89
C ALA A 152 5.39 -9.06 -4.76
N PRO A 153 6.01 -8.40 -5.76
CA PRO A 153 7.39 -7.92 -5.70
C PRO A 153 7.51 -6.69 -4.78
N LEU A 154 7.20 -6.87 -3.50
CA LEU A 154 7.18 -5.81 -2.50
C LEU A 154 8.56 -5.17 -2.28
N SER A 155 8.55 -3.90 -1.90
CA SER A 155 9.72 -3.20 -1.38
C SER A 155 10.29 -3.90 -0.14
N GLU A 156 11.57 -3.70 0.15
CA GLU A 156 12.21 -4.31 1.32
C GLU A 156 11.50 -3.94 2.62
N GLN A 157 11.05 -2.69 2.74
CA GLN A 157 10.32 -2.21 3.90
C GLN A 157 8.96 -2.88 4.04
N ALA A 158 8.17 -2.98 2.96
CA ALA A 158 6.88 -3.64 2.99
C ALA A 158 7.03 -5.14 3.25
N ARG A 159 8.03 -5.80 2.67
CA ARG A 159 8.36 -7.20 2.96
C ARG A 159 8.74 -7.42 4.42
N ALA A 160 9.57 -6.54 4.98
CA ALA A 160 9.91 -6.60 6.41
C ALA A 160 8.69 -6.35 7.31
N ALA A 161 7.74 -5.52 6.88
CA ALA A 161 6.48 -5.31 7.58
C ALA A 161 5.58 -6.55 7.51
N VAL A 162 5.46 -7.21 6.35
CA VAL A 162 4.77 -8.50 6.19
C VAL A 162 5.37 -9.57 7.11
N ALA A 163 6.71 -9.66 7.18
CA ALA A 163 7.38 -10.63 8.04
C ALA A 163 7.04 -10.45 9.54
N LYS A 164 6.80 -9.21 9.99
CA LYS A 164 6.40 -8.89 11.38
C LYS A 164 4.93 -9.22 11.69
N LEU A 165 4.13 -9.58 10.69
CA LEU A 165 2.73 -9.93 10.88
C LEU A 165 2.54 -11.42 11.16
N ASP A 166 3.62 -12.23 11.13
CA ASP A 166 3.60 -13.68 11.38
C ASP A 166 2.43 -14.34 10.65
N LEU A 167 2.35 -14.11 9.34
CA LEU A 167 1.28 -14.63 8.49
C LEU A 167 1.41 -16.14 8.35
N HIS A 168 0.98 -16.86 9.38
CA HIS A 168 0.74 -18.29 9.32
C HIS A 168 -0.57 -18.53 8.56
N GLU A 169 -0.57 -19.57 7.72
CA GLU A 169 -1.82 -20.15 7.23
C GLU A 169 -2.67 -20.52 8.46
N PRO A 170 -3.97 -20.21 8.48
CA PRO A 170 -4.82 -20.71 9.56
C PRO A 170 -4.74 -22.23 9.50
N GLU A 171 -4.24 -22.86 10.58
CA GLU A 171 -4.47 -24.27 10.83
C GLU A 171 -5.96 -24.52 10.60
N ALA A 172 -6.28 -25.40 9.66
CA ALA A 172 -7.64 -25.86 9.48
C ALA A 172 -8.09 -26.44 10.82
N THR A 173 -8.90 -25.67 11.57
CA THR A 173 -9.58 -26.17 12.76
C THR A 173 -10.48 -27.31 12.31
N THR A 174 -9.91 -28.52 12.35
CA THR A 174 -10.63 -29.77 12.21
C THR A 174 -11.44 -29.89 13.48
N VAL A 175 -12.70 -29.45 13.42
CA VAL A 175 -13.66 -29.74 14.48
C VAL A 175 -14.02 -31.21 14.31
N ALA A 176 -13.52 -32.03 15.24
CA ALA A 176 -13.92 -33.43 15.40
C ALA A 176 -15.31 -33.54 16.03
#